data_AF-A0A0X1U6W0-F1
#
_entry.id   AF-A0A0X1U6W0-F1
#
_cell.length_a   1.000
_cell.length_b   1.000
_cell.length_c   1.000
_cell.angle_alpha   90.00
_cell.angle_beta   90.00
_cell.angle_gamma   90.00
#
_symmetry.space_group_name_H-M   'P 1'
#
loop_
_entity.id
_entity.type
_entity.pdbx_description
1 polymer ?
#
loop_
_entity_poly.entity_id
_entity_poly.type
_entity_poly.pdbx_seq_one_letter_code
_entity_poly.pdbx_strand_id
1 'polypeptide(L)' 'MDGKYYTYKDIMVCLKCSESKAYMIMRQLNDELTKKGFMTMRGRIPKKYFEERFNIS' A
#
# COMPACT_ATOMS: atom_id res chain seq x y z
N MET A 1 9.12 2.13 -13.71
CA MET A 1 8.28 2.21 -12.51
C MET A 1 9.21 2.14 -11.32
N ASP A 2 9.24 3.17 -10.46
CA ASP A 2 10.04 3.14 -9.24
C ASP A 2 9.59 1.96 -8.39
N GLY A 3 10.32 0.85 -8.42
CA GLY A 3 9.95 -0.41 -7.77
C GLY A 3 9.95 -0.36 -6.24
N LYS A 4 10.03 0.84 -5.66
CA LYS A 4 10.05 1.09 -4.21
C LYS A 4 8.65 1.29 -3.63
N TYR A 5 7.66 1.65 -4.44
CA TYR A 5 6.32 2.00 -3.97
C TYR A 5 5.21 1.36 -4.81
N TYR A 6 4.12 1.00 -4.13
CA TYR A 6 2.86 0.65 -4.74
C TYR A 6 1.88 1.83 -4.72
N THR A 7 1.18 1.97 -5.85
CA THR A 7 0.02 2.82 -6.04
C THR A 7 -1.26 2.00 -5.93
N TYR A 8 -2.41 2.66 -6.00
CA TYR A 8 -3.69 1.96 -5.99
C TYR A 8 -3.81 0.95 -7.16
N LYS A 9 -3.24 1.27 -8.32
CA LYS A 9 -3.24 0.39 -9.50
C LYS A 9 -2.47 -0.90 -9.23
N ASP A 10 -1.30 -0.80 -8.60
CA ASP A 10 -0.49 -1.96 -8.24
C ASP A 10 -1.24 -2.85 -7.23
N ILE A 11 -1.87 -2.23 -6.23
CA ILE A 11 -2.66 -2.94 -5.21
C ILE A 11 -3.87 -3.65 -5.83
N MET A 12 -4.55 -3.01 -6.78
CA MET A 12 -5.66 -3.65 -7.51
C MET A 12 -5.19 -4.91 -8.26
N VAL A 13 -4.02 -4.85 -8.91
CA VAL A 13 -3.44 -5.99 -9.62
C VAL A 13 -3.02 -7.09 -8.64
N CYS A 14 -2.32 -6.74 -7.56
CA CYS A 14 -1.83 -7.70 -6.57
C CYS A 14 -2.98 -8.43 -5.85
N LEU A 15 -4.04 -7.71 -5.46
CA LEU A 15 -5.13 -8.26 -4.64
C LEU A 15 -6.41 -8.56 -5.43
N LYS A 16 -6.40 -8.33 -6.75
CA LYS A 16 -7.57 -8.46 -7.64
C LYS A 16 -8.83 -7.78 -7.09
N CYS A 17 -8.67 -6.55 -6.61
CA CYS A 17 -9.73 -5.80 -5.95
C CYS A 17 -10.14 -4.54 -6.72
N SER A 18 -11.30 -3.98 -6.36
CA SER A 18 -11.78 -2.72 -6.94
C SER A 18 -10.90 -1.54 -6.55
N GLU A 19 -10.97 -0.45 -7.33
CA GLU A 19 -10.29 0.81 -7.03
C GLU A 19 -10.67 1.35 -5.65
N SER A 20 -11.96 1.31 -5.30
CA SER A 20 -12.44 1.71 -3.98
C SER A 20 -11.80 0.90 -2.85
N LYS A 21 -11.68 -0.43 -3.03
CA LYS A 21 -11.04 -1.31 -2.05
C LYS A 21 -9.55 -1.02 -1.95
N ALA A 22 -8.87 -0.79 -3.07
CA ALA A 22 -7.46 -0.43 -3.09
C ALA A 22 -7.18 0.87 -2.32
N TYR A 23 -7.99 1.93 -2.52
CA TYR A 23 -7.85 3.17 -1.75
C TYR A 23 -8.09 2.99 -0.24
N MET A 24 -9.06 2.16 0.15
CA MET A 24 -9.28 1.84 1.56
C MET A 24 -8.05 1.14 2.17
N ILE A 25 -7.48 0.16 1.46
CA ILE A 25 -6.28 -0.55 1.89
C ILE A 25 -5.10 0.42 2.01
N MET A 26 -4.87 1.27 1.01
CA MET A 26 -3.80 2.27 1.06
C MET A 26 -3.94 3.19 2.27
N ARG A 27 -5.15 3.66 2.55
CA ARG A 27 -5.39 4.52 3.71
C ARG A 27 -5.03 3.80 5.01
N GLN A 28 -5.50 2.57 5.16
CA GLN A 28 -5.21 1.75 6.34
C GLN A 28 -3.69 1.54 6.53
N LEU A 29 -2.96 1.19 5.47
CA LEU A 29 -1.51 0.96 5.54
C LEU A 29 -0.75 2.24 5.87
N ASN A 30 -1.14 3.38 5.30
CA ASN A 30 -0.55 4.67 5.65
C ASN A 30 -0.87 5.06 7.11
N ASP A 31 -2.06 4.80 7.61
CA ASP A 31 -2.42 5.05 9.00
C ASP A 31 -1.57 4.17 9.94
N GLU A 32 -1.33 2.90 9.58
CA GLU A 32 -0.45 2.00 10.34
C GLU A 32 1.01 2.48 10.36
N LEU A 33 1.54 2.89 9.21
CA LEU A 33 2.91 3.43 9.11
C LEU A 33 3.05 4.73 9.92
N THR A 34 2.05 5.61 9.87
CA THR A 34 2.03 6.85 10.65
C THR A 34 2.01 6.56 12.14
N LYS A 35 1.21 5.57 12.60
CA LYS A 35 1.20 5.12 14.00
C LYS A 35 2.54 4.53 14.45
N LYS A 36 3.32 3.96 13.52
CA LYS A 36 4.69 3.46 13.77
C LYS A 36 5.75 4.59 13.76
N GLY A 37 5.34 5.84 13.56
CA GLY A 37 6.25 6.99 13.52
C GLY A 37 6.89 7.25 12.15
N PHE A 38 6.46 6.55 11.10
CA PHE A 38 6.94 6.79 9.74
C PHE A 38 6.16 7.90 9.04
N MET A 39 6.86 8.65 8.19
CA MET A 39 6.21 9.60 7.30
C MET A 39 5.55 8.86 6.13
N THR A 40 4.31 9.21 5.82
CA THR A 40 3.54 8.60 4.74
C THR A 40 3.17 9.63 3.67
N MET A 41 2.94 9.13 2.45
CA MET A 41 2.55 9.97 1.33
C MET A 41 1.25 9.44 0.71
N ARG A 42 0.30 10.34 0.48
CA ARG A 42 -0.98 9.97 -0.14
C ARG A 42 -0.72 9.35 -1.51
N GLY A 43 -1.41 8.23 -1.80
CA GLY A 43 -1.29 7.55 -3.09
C GLY A 43 -0.02 6.71 -3.28
N ARG A 44 0.79 6.52 -2.23
CA ARG A 44 1.97 5.64 -2.27
C ARG A 44 2.09 4.83 -0.99
N ILE A 45 2.48 3.57 -1.13
CA ILE A 45 2.82 2.66 -0.03
C ILE A 45 4.18 2.05 -0.31
N PRO A 46 5.12 1.96 0.67
CA PRO A 46 6.35 1.22 0.47
C PRO A 46 6.06 -0.23 0.05
N LYS A 47 6.58 -0.66 -1.10
CA LYS A 47 6.34 -2.00 -1.67
C LYS A 47 6.62 -3.10 -0.64
N LYS A 48 7.78 -3.03 0.00
CA LYS A 48 8.21 -3.96 1.04
C LYS A 48 7.20 -4.07 2.19
N TYR A 49 6.69 -2.93 2.68
CA TYR A 49 5.71 -2.94 3.77
C TYR A 49 4.39 -3.60 3.36
N PHE A 50 3.94 -3.34 2.14
CA PHE A 50 2.75 -3.99 1.60
C PHE A 50 2.94 -5.51 1.48
N GLU A 51 4.05 -5.96 0.89
CA GLU A 51 4.32 -7.39 0.69
C GLU A 51 4.44 -8.15 2.01
N GLU A 52 5.13 -7.57 3.00
CA GLU A 52 5.20 -8.11 4.36
C GLU A 52 3.82 -8.16 5.03
N ARG A 53 3.01 -7.10 4.89
CA ARG A 53 1.69 -7.02 5.55
C ARG A 53 0.68 -8.00 4.98
N PHE A 54 0.77 -8.31 3.69
CA PHE A 54 -0.11 -9.26 2.99
C PHE A 54 0.51 -10.66 2.83
N ASN A 55 1.76 -10.87 3.28
CA ASN A 55 2.48 -12.14 3.17
C ASN A 55 2.57 -12.67 1.72
N ILE A 56 2.97 -11.80 0.79
CA ILE A 56 3.04 -12.06 -0.66
C ILE A 56 4.44 -11.80 -1.24
N SER A 57 5.49 -12.00 -0.43
CA SER A 57 6.88 -11.81 -0.83
C SER A 57 7.35 -12.82 -1.89
#